data_AF-A0A952LYD2-F1
#
_entry.id   AF-A0A952LYD2-F1
#
_cell.length_a   1.000
_cell.length_b   1.000
_cell.length_c   1.000
_cell.angle_alpha   90.00
_cell.angle_beta   90.00
_cell.angle_gamma   90.00
#
_symmetry.space_group_name_H-M   'P 1'
#
loop_
_entity.id
_entity.type
_entity.pdbx_description
1 polymer ?
#
loop_
_entity_poly.entity_id
_entity_poly.type
_entity_poly.pdbx_seq_one_letter_code
_entity_poly.pdbx_strand_id
1 'polypeptide(L)'
;MISTTIVAKFVNLVLAQYTDNPIIAVLVSWPPHPLGIHRIRASNPLLRKPFIEISYRDGGHTQHAFGKQGFLRFWQETELLLQRLTDIDLAKEFSLDEMEDKAAFTAELENCLEESILESEAIFQGGMYQLFLDQYGANCKDLPPAVSARMAAAKQRLETA
;
A
#
# COMPACT_ATOMS: atom_id res chain seq x y z
N MET A 1 17.31 2.29 11.56
CA MET A 1 17.04 1.66 10.25
C MET A 1 15.68 1.00 10.32
N ILE A 2 14.67 1.65 9.73
CA ILE A 2 13.30 1.15 9.64
C ILE A 2 13.29 0.05 8.56
N SER A 3 12.79 -1.14 8.89
CA SER A 3 12.79 -2.30 8.01
C SER A 3 11.87 -2.10 6.81
N THR A 4 12.31 -2.46 5.60
CA THR A 4 11.53 -2.38 4.35
C THR A 4 10.17 -3.09 4.44
N THR A 5 10.06 -4.15 5.23
CA THR A 5 8.81 -4.90 5.51
C THR A 5 7.80 -4.10 6.33
N ILE A 6 8.26 -3.18 7.18
CA ILE A 6 7.40 -2.30 7.99
C ILE A 6 6.82 -1.20 7.09
N VAL A 7 7.65 -0.64 6.20
CA VAL A 7 7.23 0.36 5.20
C VAL A 7 6.14 -0.20 4.28
N ALA A 8 6.30 -1.41 3.73
CA ALA A 8 5.30 -2.02 2.84
C ALA A 8 3.92 -2.23 3.48
N LYS A 9 3.84 -2.39 4.81
CA LYS A 9 2.58 -2.57 5.54
C LYS A 9 1.92 -1.25 5.92
N PHE A 10 2.72 -0.23 6.25
CA PHE A 10 2.22 1.14 6.39
C PHE A 10 1.61 1.63 5.08
N VAL A 11 2.28 1.32 3.98
CA VAL A 11 1.78 1.65 2.64
C VAL A 11 0.42 1.01 2.39
N ASN A 12 0.18 -0.24 2.78
CA ASN A 12 -1.15 -0.85 2.65
C ASN A 12 -2.22 -0.20 3.55
N LEU A 13 -1.87 0.25 4.76
CA LEU A 13 -2.81 0.92 5.65
C LEU A 13 -3.16 2.33 5.16
N VAL A 14 -2.16 3.08 4.67
CA VAL A 14 -2.39 4.37 4.02
C VAL A 14 -3.25 4.18 2.78
N LEU A 15 -2.92 3.21 1.91
CA LEU A 15 -3.75 2.89 0.74
C LEU A 15 -5.18 2.47 1.12
N ALA A 16 -5.38 1.79 2.27
CA ALA A 16 -6.71 1.42 2.74
C ALA A 16 -7.59 2.64 3.07
N GLN A 17 -7.01 3.80 3.43
CA GLN A 17 -7.78 5.04 3.62
C GLN A 17 -8.33 5.61 2.30
N TYR A 18 -7.78 5.18 1.16
CA TYR A 18 -8.16 5.67 -0.17
C TYR A 18 -9.00 4.65 -0.95
N THR A 19 -9.69 3.71 -0.29
CA THR A 19 -10.53 2.69 -0.97
C THR A 19 -11.78 3.24 -1.65
N ASP A 20 -12.15 4.49 -1.39
CA ASP A 20 -13.17 5.19 -2.19
C ASP A 20 -12.74 5.31 -3.66
N ASN A 21 -11.43 5.25 -3.92
CA ASN A 21 -10.89 5.04 -5.24
C ASN A 21 -11.00 3.55 -5.62
N PRO A 22 -11.79 3.17 -6.65
CA PRO A 22 -12.05 1.79 -6.99
C PRO A 22 -10.79 1.05 -7.47
N ILE A 23 -9.80 1.76 -7.98
CA ILE A 23 -8.52 1.16 -8.41
C ILE A 23 -7.73 0.76 -7.16
N ILE A 24 -7.64 1.64 -6.17
CA ILE A 24 -6.99 1.35 -4.88
C ILE A 24 -7.70 0.20 -4.17
N ALA A 25 -9.04 0.18 -4.15
CA ALA A 25 -9.82 -0.91 -3.57
C ALA A 25 -9.44 -2.28 -4.14
N VAL A 26 -9.20 -2.37 -5.45
CA VAL A 26 -8.72 -3.60 -6.10
C VAL A 26 -7.32 -3.97 -5.60
N LEU A 27 -6.41 -3.00 -5.50
CA LEU A 27 -5.02 -3.25 -5.09
C LEU A 27 -4.88 -3.68 -3.63
N VAL A 28 -5.72 -3.16 -2.74
CA VAL A 28 -5.70 -3.51 -1.31
C VAL A 28 -6.59 -4.71 -0.96
N SER A 29 -7.34 -5.24 -1.93
CA SER A 29 -8.25 -6.36 -1.69
C SER A 29 -7.52 -7.66 -1.30
N TRP A 30 -8.13 -8.43 -0.39
CA TRP A 30 -7.61 -9.70 0.12
C TRP A 30 -8.07 -10.89 -0.76
N PRO A 31 -7.22 -11.93 -0.97
CA PRO A 31 -5.87 -12.09 -0.45
C PRO A 31 -4.80 -11.36 -1.27
N PRO A 32 -3.81 -10.72 -0.60
CA PRO A 32 -2.68 -10.12 -1.30
C PRO A 32 -1.89 -11.19 -2.04
N HIS A 33 -1.42 -10.86 -3.24
CA HIS A 33 -0.62 -11.77 -4.03
C HIS A 33 0.71 -12.07 -3.30
N PRO A 34 1.10 -13.35 -3.12
CA PRO A 34 2.19 -13.75 -2.22
C PRO A 34 3.56 -13.19 -2.59
N LEU A 35 3.74 -12.78 -3.84
CA LEU A 35 5.01 -12.30 -4.38
C LEU A 35 5.02 -10.79 -4.69
N GLY A 36 3.94 -10.09 -4.34
CA GLY A 36 3.82 -8.64 -4.53
C GLY A 36 3.70 -8.22 -5.99
N ILE A 37 3.30 -6.96 -6.15
CA ILE A 37 3.16 -6.30 -7.45
C ILE A 37 4.51 -5.66 -7.81
N HIS A 38 4.89 -5.72 -9.08
CA HIS A 38 6.05 -4.97 -9.59
C HIS A 38 5.68 -3.94 -10.64
N ARG A 39 4.56 -4.13 -11.35
CA ARG A 39 4.11 -3.19 -12.38
C ARG A 39 2.59 -3.12 -12.46
N ILE A 40 2.07 -1.92 -12.70
CA ILE A 40 0.68 -1.69 -13.05
C ILE A 40 0.64 -0.87 -14.34
N ARG A 41 -0.13 -1.36 -15.31
CA ARG A 41 -0.38 -0.67 -16.57
C ARG A 41 -1.86 -0.30 -16.68
N ALA A 42 -2.15 0.97 -16.95
CA ALA A 42 -3.51 1.44 -17.18
C ALA A 42 -3.78 1.71 -18.67
N SER A 43 -4.97 1.31 -19.11
CA SER A 43 -5.44 1.52 -20.47
C SER A 43 -6.88 2.04 -20.46
N ASN A 44 -7.15 3.07 -21.26
CA ASN A 44 -8.49 3.66 -21.43
C ASN A 44 -8.90 3.66 -22.92
N PRO A 45 -9.19 2.48 -23.51
CA PRO A 45 -9.60 2.38 -24.91
C PRO A 45 -10.98 3.01 -25.16
N LEU A 46 -11.14 3.71 -26.29
CA LEU A 46 -12.38 4.41 -26.66
C LEU A 46 -13.62 3.50 -26.68
N LEU A 47 -13.49 2.27 -27.18
CA LEU A 47 -14.64 1.38 -27.43
C LEU A 47 -14.86 0.30 -26.37
N ARG A 48 -13.98 0.21 -25.36
CA ARG A 48 -14.07 -0.81 -24.30
C ARG A 48 -14.10 -0.14 -22.94
N LYS A 49 -14.33 -0.94 -21.89
CA LYS A 49 -14.13 -0.46 -20.52
C LYS A 49 -12.64 -0.18 -20.31
N PRO A 50 -12.27 0.90 -19.59
CA PRO A 50 -10.92 1.07 -19.11
C PRO A 50 -10.55 -0.09 -18.19
N PHE A 51 -9.26 -0.37 -18.11
CA PHE A 51 -8.76 -1.44 -17.27
C PHE A 51 -7.35 -1.12 -16.77
N ILE A 52 -6.96 -1.81 -15.71
CA ILE A 52 -5.56 -1.96 -15.32
C ILE A 52 -5.14 -3.41 -15.52
N GLU A 53 -3.87 -3.58 -15.82
CA GLU A 53 -3.17 -4.85 -15.81
C GLU A 53 -2.11 -4.80 -14.70
N ILE A 54 -2.16 -5.77 -13.80
CA ILE A 54 -1.26 -5.89 -12.67
C ILE A 54 -0.30 -7.03 -12.99
N SER A 55 1.00 -6.75 -12.95
CA SER A 55 2.06 -7.75 -13.11
C SER A 55 2.73 -8.03 -11.76
N TYR A 56 2.82 -9.30 -11.41
CA TYR A 56 3.40 -9.78 -10.16
C TYR A 56 4.86 -10.20 -10.34
N ARG A 57 5.63 -10.25 -9.26
CA ARG A 57 7.08 -10.53 -9.33
C ARG A 57 7.43 -11.94 -9.83
N ASP A 58 6.48 -12.87 -9.85
CA ASP A 58 6.63 -14.21 -10.45
C ASP A 58 6.34 -14.27 -11.95
N GLY A 59 6.00 -13.14 -12.56
CA GLY A 59 5.60 -13.08 -13.97
C GLY A 59 4.12 -13.38 -14.22
N GLY A 60 3.32 -13.64 -13.17
CA GLY A 60 1.88 -13.68 -13.28
C GLY A 60 1.30 -12.30 -13.64
N HIS A 61 0.14 -12.29 -14.28
CA HIS A 61 -0.61 -11.05 -14.53
C HIS A 61 -2.11 -11.24 -14.34
N THR A 62 -2.78 -10.18 -13.89
CA THR A 62 -4.23 -10.09 -13.76
C THR A 62 -4.73 -8.80 -14.38
N GLN A 63 -6.00 -8.78 -14.80
CA GLN A 63 -6.61 -7.62 -15.42
C GLN A 63 -7.93 -7.28 -14.70
N HIS A 64 -8.12 -6.00 -14.42
CA HIS A 64 -9.32 -5.48 -13.78
C HIS A 64 -9.93 -4.36 -14.60
N ALA A 65 -11.21 -4.51 -14.97
CA ALA A 65 -11.95 -3.52 -15.76
C ALA A 65 -12.79 -2.62 -14.87
N PHE A 66 -12.89 -1.34 -15.25
CA PHE A 66 -13.57 -0.30 -14.49
C PHE A 66 -14.67 0.38 -15.32
N GLY A 67 -15.55 1.12 -14.64
CA GLY A 67 -16.48 2.04 -15.31
C GLY A 67 -15.71 3.17 -16.00
N LYS A 68 -16.25 3.69 -17.11
CA LYS A 68 -15.63 4.82 -17.83
C LYS A 68 -15.66 6.12 -17.05
N GLN A 69 -16.76 6.35 -16.33
CA GLN A 69 -16.95 7.57 -15.56
C GLN A 69 -15.96 7.61 -14.40
N GLY A 70 -15.20 8.70 -14.30
CA GLY A 70 -14.24 8.92 -13.22
C GLY A 70 -12.92 8.16 -13.35
N PHE A 71 -12.76 7.21 -14.27
CA PHE A 71 -11.54 6.38 -14.37
C PHE A 71 -10.25 7.20 -14.47
N LEU A 72 -10.24 8.26 -15.29
CA LEU A 72 -9.06 9.10 -15.46
C LEU A 72 -8.66 9.80 -14.16
N ARG A 73 -9.65 10.34 -13.42
CA ARG A 73 -9.44 10.94 -12.11
C ARG A 73 -8.95 9.90 -11.10
N PHE A 74 -9.61 8.75 -11.04
CA PHE A 74 -9.20 7.66 -10.16
C PHE A 74 -7.78 7.17 -10.46
N TRP A 75 -7.38 7.14 -11.74
CA TRP A 75 -6.02 6.80 -12.12
C TRP A 75 -5.02 7.90 -11.73
N GLN A 76 -5.34 9.19 -11.89
CA GLN A 76 -4.45 10.28 -11.45
C GLN A 76 -4.16 10.20 -9.94
N GLU A 77 -5.21 10.02 -9.14
CA GLU A 77 -5.09 9.82 -7.69
C GLU A 77 -4.26 8.57 -7.40
N THR A 78 -4.58 7.43 -8.03
CA THR A 78 -3.84 6.17 -7.86
C THR A 78 -2.37 6.32 -8.23
N GLU A 79 -2.08 6.95 -9.37
CA GLU A 79 -0.73 7.15 -9.87
C GLU A 79 0.10 7.94 -8.86
N LEU A 80 -0.47 9.01 -8.32
CA LEU A 80 0.17 9.82 -7.29
C LEU A 80 0.38 9.06 -5.98
N LEU A 81 -0.66 8.36 -5.49
CA LEU A 81 -0.57 7.52 -4.29
C LEU A 81 0.55 6.49 -4.42
N LEU A 82 0.55 5.71 -5.51
CA LEU A 82 1.51 4.63 -5.71
C LEU A 82 2.94 5.12 -5.99
N GLN A 83 3.12 6.23 -6.73
CA GLN A 83 4.44 6.83 -6.94
C GLN A 83 5.09 7.30 -5.64
N ARG A 84 4.27 7.74 -4.67
CA ARG A 84 4.76 8.24 -3.39
C ARG A 84 4.98 7.13 -2.37
N LEU A 85 4.12 6.11 -2.40
CA LEU A 85 4.10 5.09 -1.36
C LEU A 85 4.81 3.80 -1.76
N THR A 86 5.06 3.55 -3.05
CA THR A 86 5.56 2.25 -3.53
C THR A 86 6.71 2.40 -4.54
N ASP A 87 7.40 1.29 -4.80
CA ASP A 87 8.37 1.13 -5.90
C ASP A 87 7.73 0.50 -7.15
N ILE A 88 6.40 0.47 -7.24
CA ILE A 88 5.69 -0.17 -8.37
C ILE A 88 5.91 0.64 -9.64
N ASP A 89 6.32 -0.03 -10.71
CA ASP A 89 6.39 0.58 -12.05
C ASP A 89 4.99 0.91 -12.57
N LEU A 90 4.74 2.17 -12.92
CA LEU A 90 3.44 2.62 -13.41
C LEU A 90 3.55 3.04 -14.86
N ALA A 91 2.68 2.46 -15.70
CA ALA A 91 2.55 2.81 -17.10
C ALA A 91 1.11 3.17 -17.44
N LYS A 92 0.92 4.08 -18.40
CA LYS A 92 -0.39 4.44 -18.95
C LYS A 92 -0.33 4.58 -20.46
N GLU A 93 -1.39 4.13 -21.12
CA GLU A 93 -1.54 4.18 -22.59
C GLU A 93 -2.45 5.33 -23.06
N PHE A 94 -2.59 6.37 -22.23
CA PHE A 94 -3.41 7.54 -22.50
C PHE A 94 -2.80 8.80 -21.91
N SER A 95 -3.16 9.96 -22.48
CA SER A 95 -2.78 11.26 -21.94
C SER A 95 -3.75 11.68 -20.84
N LEU A 96 -3.23 12.42 -19.87
CA LEU A 96 -3.97 13.05 -18.80
C LEU A 96 -3.63 14.53 -18.76
N ASP A 97 -4.63 15.35 -18.48
CA ASP A 97 -4.40 16.73 -18.09
C ASP A 97 -3.77 16.77 -16.69
N GLU A 98 -3.22 17.92 -16.32
CA GLU A 98 -2.71 18.10 -14.96
C GLU A 98 -3.88 18.10 -13.97
N MET A 99 -3.70 17.39 -12.85
CA MET A 99 -4.68 17.34 -11.77
C MET A 99 -4.72 18.69 -11.05
N GLU A 100 -5.87 19.36 -11.08
CA GLU A 100 -6.04 20.74 -10.59
C GLU A 100 -5.66 20.91 -9.10
N ASP A 101 -5.92 19.89 -8.29
CA ASP A 101 -5.72 19.85 -6.84
C ASP A 101 -4.50 19.01 -6.41
N LYS A 102 -3.60 18.70 -7.35
CA LYS A 102 -2.41 17.85 -7.12
C LYS A 102 -1.61 18.22 -5.87
N ALA A 103 -1.37 19.51 -5.67
CA ALA A 103 -0.58 19.99 -4.53
C ALA A 103 -1.29 19.74 -3.20
N ALA A 104 -2.60 19.99 -3.13
CA ALA A 104 -3.40 19.78 -1.93
C ALA A 104 -3.47 18.29 -1.58
N PHE A 105 -3.75 17.44 -2.57
CA PHE A 105 -3.80 15.98 -2.38
C PHE A 105 -2.43 15.40 -1.99
N THR A 106 -1.34 15.93 -2.54
CA THR A 106 0.02 15.51 -2.15
C THR A 106 0.29 15.84 -0.67
N ALA A 107 -0.08 17.05 -0.23
CA ALA A 107 0.10 17.45 1.16
C ALA A 107 -0.75 16.60 2.13
N GLU A 108 -1.99 16.29 1.74
CA GLU A 108 -2.86 15.38 2.50
C GLU A 108 -2.22 13.99 2.65
N LEU A 109 -1.69 13.43 1.57
CA LEU A 109 -1.00 12.14 1.61
C LEU A 109 0.24 12.16 2.51
N GLU A 110 1.06 13.22 2.42
CA GLU A 110 2.27 13.35 3.25
C GLU A 110 1.90 13.45 4.73
N ASN A 111 0.85 14.20 5.09
CA ASN A 111 0.33 14.27 6.46
C ASN A 111 -0.19 12.91 6.93
N CYS A 112 -0.99 12.21 6.12
CA CYS A 112 -1.53 10.89 6.48
C CYS A 112 -0.42 9.86 6.71
N LEU A 113 0.65 9.90 5.90
CA LEU A 113 1.82 9.06 6.08
C LEU A 113 2.56 9.40 7.38
N GLU A 114 2.76 10.68 7.68
CA GLU A 114 3.42 11.13 8.91
C GLU A 114 2.62 10.71 10.16
N GLU A 115 1.30 10.94 10.16
CA GLU A 115 0.40 10.51 11.25
C GLU A 115 0.48 8.98 11.46
N SER A 116 0.40 8.20 10.38
CA SER A 116 0.49 6.74 10.44
C SER A 116 1.83 6.24 11.03
N ILE A 117 2.94 6.93 10.71
CA ILE A 117 4.26 6.63 11.27
C ILE A 117 4.28 6.94 12.77
N LEU A 118 3.82 8.13 13.17
CA LEU A 118 3.82 8.58 14.56
C LEU A 118 2.94 7.69 15.45
N GLU A 119 1.73 7.33 15.00
CA GLU A 119 0.84 6.42 15.73
C GLU A 119 1.49 5.04 15.95
N SER A 120 2.15 4.53 14.92
CA SER A 120 2.80 3.22 14.98
C SER A 120 4.01 3.22 15.93
N GLU A 121 4.79 4.29 15.94
CA GLU A 121 5.88 4.48 16.89
C GLU A 121 5.35 4.59 18.33
N ALA A 122 4.25 5.30 18.55
CA ALA A 122 3.60 5.41 19.85
C ALA A 122 3.08 4.05 20.36
N ILE A 123 2.42 3.25 19.52
CA ILE A 123 1.95 1.89 19.88
C ILE A 123 3.13 1.01 20.30
N PHE A 124 4.24 1.07 19.54
CA PHE A 124 5.45 0.31 19.84
C PHE A 124 6.11 0.76 21.16
N GLN A 125 6.27 2.06 21.37
CA GLN A 125 6.89 2.63 22.57
C GLN A 125 6.03 2.42 23.83
N GLY A 126 4.71 2.44 23.68
CA GLY A 126 3.74 2.23 24.76
C GLY A 126 3.65 0.78 25.26
N GLY A 127 4.48 -0.15 24.76
CA GLY A 127 4.50 -1.53 25.22
C GLY A 127 3.34 -2.39 24.72
N MET A 128 2.50 -1.88 23.81
CA MET A 128 1.39 -2.60 23.19
C MET A 128 1.88 -3.49 22.03
N TYR A 129 2.92 -4.27 22.30
CA TYR A 129 3.57 -5.12 21.30
C TYR A 129 2.61 -6.12 20.66
N GLN A 130 1.67 -6.68 21.41
CA GLN A 130 0.69 -7.60 20.84
C GLN A 130 -0.23 -6.89 19.84
N LEU A 131 -0.69 -5.67 20.13
CA LEU A 131 -1.47 -4.86 19.19
C LEU A 131 -0.65 -4.50 17.94
N PHE A 132 0.63 -4.16 18.12
CA PHE A 132 1.56 -3.98 17.00
C PHE A 132 1.71 -5.27 16.17
N LEU A 133 1.80 -6.44 16.79
CA LEU A 133 1.89 -7.71 16.07
C LEU A 133 0.56 -8.16 15.46
N ASP A 134 -0.57 -7.82 16.03
CA ASP A 134 -1.88 -8.18 15.47
C ASP A 134 -2.22 -7.27 14.28
N GLN A 135 -1.89 -5.97 14.40
CA GLN A 135 -2.12 -4.98 13.35
C GLN A 135 -1.10 -5.08 12.21
N TYR A 136 0.16 -5.41 12.51
CA TYR A 136 1.25 -5.41 11.53
C TYR A 136 1.92 -6.78 11.32
N GLY A 137 1.62 -7.81 12.11
CA GLY A 137 2.36 -9.08 12.13
C GLY A 137 1.81 -10.21 11.27
N ALA A 138 0.56 -10.16 10.78
CA ALA A 138 -0.05 -11.27 10.03
C ALA A 138 0.69 -11.65 8.72
N ASN A 139 1.48 -10.73 8.13
CA ASN A 139 2.34 -10.98 6.96
C ASN A 139 3.86 -10.92 7.28
N CYS A 140 4.29 -11.07 8.53
CA CYS A 140 5.70 -10.96 8.95
C CYS A 140 6.50 -12.27 8.77
N LYS A 141 6.55 -12.84 7.56
CA LYS A 141 7.44 -13.99 7.32
C LYS A 141 8.93 -13.59 7.28
N ASP A 142 9.25 -12.31 7.07
CA ASP A 142 10.63 -11.81 6.92
C ASP A 142 10.90 -10.56 7.79
N LEU A 143 10.85 -10.73 9.12
CA LEU A 143 11.35 -9.70 10.03
C LEU A 143 12.88 -9.78 10.15
N PRO A 144 13.60 -8.64 10.17
CA PRO A 144 15.04 -8.63 10.42
C PRO A 144 15.37 -9.37 11.72
N PRO A 145 16.45 -10.16 11.78
CA PRO A 145 16.77 -11.01 12.93
C PRO A 145 16.78 -10.28 14.28
N ALA A 146 17.18 -9.00 14.29
CA ALA A 146 17.18 -8.17 15.48
C ALA A 146 15.78 -7.86 16.04
N VAL A 147 14.76 -7.72 15.17
CA VAL A 147 13.37 -7.48 15.58
C VAL A 147 12.74 -8.79 16.07
N SER A 148 12.97 -9.89 15.34
CA SER A 148 12.55 -11.23 15.74
C SER A 148 13.13 -11.64 17.11
N ALA A 149 14.41 -11.31 17.37
CA ALA A 149 15.05 -11.57 18.66
C ALA A 149 14.43 -10.74 19.80
N ARG A 150 14.09 -9.46 19.55
CA ARG A 150 13.41 -8.61 20.55
C ARG A 150 12.00 -9.09 20.83
N MET A 151 11.28 -9.60 19.83
CA MET A 151 9.97 -10.23 19.99
C MET A 151 10.04 -11.52 20.82
N ALA A 152 11.01 -12.39 20.54
CA ALA A 152 11.21 -13.61 21.33
C ALA A 152 11.51 -13.31 22.81
N ALA A 153 12.35 -12.30 23.07
CA ALA A 153 12.68 -11.87 24.42
C ALA A 153 11.48 -11.24 25.15
N ALA A 154 10.61 -10.51 24.46
CA ALA A 154 9.38 -9.96 25.04
C ALA A 154 8.37 -11.06 25.39
N LYS A 155 8.22 -12.07 24.52
CA LYS A 155 7.33 -13.21 24.76
C LYS A 155 7.76 -14.05 25.96
N GLN A 156 9.06 -14.33 26.09
CA GLN A 156 9.61 -15.03 27.25
C GLN A 156 9.30 -14.32 28.57
N ARG A 157 9.34 -12.98 28.61
CA ARG A 157 9.02 -12.20 29.81
C ARG A 157 7.56 -12.28 30.21
N LEU A 158 6.64 -12.43 29.25
CA LEU A 158 5.22 -12.62 29.51
C LEU A 158 4.89 -14.04 29.96
N GLU A 159 5.68 -15.03 29.55
CA GLU A 159 5.52 -16.43 29.98
C GLU A 159 6.18 -16.72 31.34
N THR A 160 7.03 -15.81 31.83
CA THR A 160 7.70 -15.89 33.14
C THR A 160 7.15 -14.90 34.19
N ALA A 161 6.15 -14.10 33.81
CA ALA A 161 5.36 -13.28 34.72
C ALA A 161 4.06 -14.00 35.09
#